data_AF-A0A958H2Q7-F1
#
_entry.id   AF-A0A958H2Q7-F1
#
_cell.length_a   1.000
_cell.length_b   1.000
_cell.length_c   1.000
_cell.angle_alpha   90.00
_cell.angle_beta   90.00
_cell.angle_gamma   90.00
#
_symmetry.space_group_name_H-M   'P 1'
#
loop_
_entity.id
_entity.type
_entity.pdbx_description
1 polymer ?
#
loop_
_entity_poly.entity_id
_entity_poly.type
_entity_poly.pdbx_seq_one_letter_code
_entity_poly.pdbx_strand_id
1 'polypeptide(L)'
;MSQHPVDLTALAWPVARLDEAIELLARRTGLGSVFHEAQSLPPELHQAGLAALGQWVQATADRLGLEAEPVAVSLAELDDLVHQTAPAILYLPPALNNPTASSLFLVLLAGRRQWLGPKAVSLLGPDLRVRRVQAKVIGDALSRPLVAPHLAAVDRLLAEAGVGEIRRERARQALLQEQLGGQALEVGWLLRPSPGSSLWLQARHTRLWRYPLILLGASLVLQGLTVVTWWIIGRGSLTGQFEWAWLVAWALLLFTAIPFQLLVAWTQSQFAFGVGAIFKQRLLYGALKLKPDDIRHQGTGQFLGRIMESEAVELLALNGGLTVLVAIVQLATASWVLRQGGNGWPLVGLLWLWLVVIASYSWYYYRHSQTWIDIYRRMTNDLVERMVGHRTRLAQEAIQNWHVDEDRDLARYLDLSTRRDRLGLGLVNLAGWWLVAGLAYAFIVGAASVSQLAITFGGVLLASQALNTATRGIEQAVQVGLSWGQVQPL
;
A
#
# COMPACT_ATOMS: atom_id res chain seq x y z
N MET A 1 42.20 -2.83 -15.84
CA MET A 1 41.24 -3.81 -16.38
C MET A 1 40.50 -3.13 -17.52
N SER A 2 40.82 -3.54 -18.74
CA SER A 2 40.32 -3.05 -20.02
C SER A 2 38.80 -3.15 -20.10
N GLN A 3 38.10 -2.03 -19.92
CA GLN A 3 36.68 -1.93 -20.28
C GLN A 3 36.62 -1.86 -21.81
N HIS A 4 36.30 -2.97 -22.47
CA HIS A 4 35.79 -2.87 -23.84
C HIS A 4 34.58 -1.92 -23.80
N PRO A 5 34.49 -0.92 -24.69
CA PRO A 5 33.32 -0.06 -24.75
C PRO A 5 32.12 -0.94 -25.02
N VAL A 6 31.20 -1.02 -24.06
CA VAL A 6 29.95 -1.75 -24.24
C VAL A 6 29.20 -1.02 -25.34
N ASP A 7 29.05 -1.68 -26.49
CA ASP A 7 28.29 -1.12 -27.59
C ASP A 7 26.79 -1.16 -27.24
N LEU A 8 26.28 0.00 -26.79
CA LEU A 8 24.88 0.17 -26.43
C LEU A 8 23.95 -0.02 -27.63
N THR A 9 24.42 0.22 -28.86
CA THR A 9 23.59 0.08 -30.07
C THR A 9 23.24 -1.38 -30.34
N ALA A 10 24.15 -2.31 -30.04
CA ALA A 10 23.91 -3.75 -30.14
C ALA A 10 22.93 -4.28 -29.06
N LEU A 11 22.69 -3.51 -28.01
CA LEU A 11 21.76 -3.85 -26.91
C LEU A 11 20.42 -3.13 -27.03
N ALA A 12 20.30 -2.19 -27.96
CA ALA A 12 19.11 -1.40 -28.14
C ALA A 12 18.11 -2.06 -29.09
N TRP A 13 16.83 -1.83 -28.83
CA TRP A 13 15.72 -2.30 -29.63
C TRP A 13 15.43 -1.31 -30.75
N PRO A 14 15.21 -1.79 -31.99
CA PRO A 14 14.74 -0.94 -33.07
C PRO A 14 13.29 -0.51 -32.81
N VAL A 15 12.90 0.68 -33.28
CA VAL A 15 11.53 1.21 -33.18
C VAL A 15 10.47 0.20 -33.66
N ALA A 16 10.76 -0.54 -34.72
CA ALA A 16 9.85 -1.55 -35.27
C ALA A 16 9.48 -2.68 -34.29
N ARG A 17 10.30 -2.91 -33.26
CA ARG A 17 10.09 -3.95 -32.23
C ARG A 17 9.77 -3.36 -30.85
N LEU A 18 9.35 -2.09 -30.79
CA LEU A 18 9.05 -1.41 -29.53
C LEU A 18 7.87 -2.06 -28.79
N ASP A 19 6.83 -2.50 -29.49
CA ASP A 19 5.69 -3.19 -28.86
C ASP A 19 6.10 -4.51 -28.22
N GLU A 20 6.94 -5.30 -28.91
CA GLU A 20 7.51 -6.53 -28.38
C GLU A 20 8.38 -6.25 -27.14
N ALA A 21 9.16 -5.16 -27.17
CA ALA A 21 9.99 -4.72 -26.06
C ALA A 21 9.16 -4.38 -24.81
N ILE A 22 8.05 -3.64 -24.99
CA ILE A 22 7.10 -3.29 -23.92
C ILE A 22 6.48 -4.57 -23.33
N GLU A 23 6.00 -5.47 -24.19
CA GLU A 23 5.35 -6.71 -23.76
C GLU A 23 6.33 -7.62 -23.00
N LEU A 24 7.54 -7.80 -23.51
CA LEU A 24 8.57 -8.61 -22.85
C LEU A 24 9.03 -7.97 -21.54
N LEU A 25 9.12 -6.64 -21.48
CA LEU A 25 9.41 -5.94 -20.24
C LEU A 25 8.29 -6.21 -19.22
N ALA A 26 7.02 -6.08 -19.61
CA ALA A 26 5.86 -6.38 -18.78
C ALA A 26 5.85 -7.84 -18.28
N ARG A 27 6.14 -8.81 -19.16
CA ARG A 27 6.23 -10.24 -18.82
C ARG A 27 7.36 -10.53 -17.84
N ARG A 28 8.56 -10.00 -18.11
CA ARG A 28 9.77 -10.26 -17.30
C ARG A 28 9.75 -9.58 -15.93
N THR A 29 9.10 -8.43 -15.83
CA THR A 29 8.92 -7.69 -14.57
C THR A 29 7.67 -8.14 -13.80
N GLY A 30 6.79 -8.92 -14.45
CA GLY A 30 5.52 -9.38 -13.86
C GLY A 30 4.51 -8.25 -13.69
N LEU A 31 4.60 -7.20 -14.51
CA LEU A 31 3.74 -6.03 -14.45
C LEU A 31 2.46 -6.16 -15.29
N GLY A 32 2.42 -7.01 -16.32
CA GLY A 32 1.26 -7.16 -17.20
C GLY A 32 0.21 -8.15 -16.67
N SER A 33 -1.08 -7.84 -16.83
CA SER A 33 -2.21 -8.69 -16.43
C SER A 33 -2.86 -9.44 -17.60
N VAL A 34 -2.79 -8.88 -18.81
CA VAL A 34 -3.38 -9.43 -20.04
C VAL A 34 -2.39 -9.25 -21.17
N PHE A 35 -2.02 -10.35 -21.83
CA PHE A 35 -1.12 -10.33 -22.98
C PHE A 35 -1.94 -10.59 -24.23
N HIS A 36 -2.08 -9.57 -25.07
CA HIS A 36 -2.64 -9.68 -26.41
C HIS A 36 -1.49 -9.78 -27.42
N GLU A 37 -1.77 -10.34 -28.60
CA GLU A 37 -0.81 -10.43 -29.69
C GLU A 37 -0.30 -9.02 -30.05
N ALA A 38 1.03 -8.86 -30.08
CA ALA A 38 1.67 -7.59 -30.34
C ALA A 38 1.24 -7.08 -31.73
N GLN A 39 0.64 -5.89 -31.76
CA GLN A 39 0.42 -5.19 -33.02
C GLN A 39 1.74 -4.54 -33.44
N SER A 40 2.06 -4.64 -34.72
CA SER A 40 3.21 -3.93 -35.30
C SER A 40 2.96 -2.42 -35.30
N LEU A 41 3.92 -1.66 -34.78
CA LEU A 41 3.94 -0.19 -34.90
C LEU A 41 3.68 0.23 -36.36
N PRO A 42 2.76 1.17 -36.63
CA PRO A 42 2.56 1.72 -37.97
C PRO A 42 3.85 2.30 -38.57
N PRO A 43 4.11 2.10 -39.88
CA PRO A 43 5.31 2.59 -40.55
C PRO A 43 5.48 4.12 -40.45
N GLU A 44 4.38 4.87 -40.42
CA GLU A 44 4.34 6.33 -40.27
C GLU A 44 4.97 6.83 -38.95
N LEU A 45 4.89 6.03 -37.88
CA LEU A 45 5.42 6.38 -36.57
C LEU A 45 6.91 6.05 -36.40
N HIS A 46 7.54 5.36 -37.36
CA HIS A 46 8.96 5.00 -37.28
C HIS A 46 9.90 6.21 -37.36
N GLN A 47 9.43 7.32 -37.94
CA GLN A 47 10.17 8.59 -38.04
C GLN A 47 9.53 9.71 -37.21
N ALA A 48 8.48 9.40 -36.44
CA ALA A 48 7.77 10.40 -35.66
C ALA A 48 8.55 10.79 -34.40
N GLY A 49 8.34 12.02 -33.93
CA GLY A 49 8.97 12.51 -32.70
C GLY A 49 8.51 11.77 -31.44
N LEU A 50 9.27 11.92 -30.36
CA LEU A 50 9.00 11.34 -29.03
C LEU A 50 7.56 11.54 -28.55
N ALA A 51 6.94 12.70 -28.82
CA ALA A 51 5.56 12.97 -28.44
C ALA A 51 4.53 12.04 -29.11
N ALA A 52 4.68 11.78 -30.42
CA ALA A 52 3.78 10.90 -31.17
C ALA A 52 4.00 9.42 -30.80
N LEU A 53 5.27 9.03 -30.61
CA LEU A 53 5.62 7.71 -30.08
C LEU A 53 5.05 7.52 -28.67
N GLY A 54 5.02 8.56 -27.84
CA GLY A 54 4.47 8.51 -26.48
C GLY A 54 3.00 8.12 -26.44
N GLN A 55 2.18 8.63 -27.37
CA GLN A 55 0.76 8.24 -27.45
C GLN A 55 0.61 6.75 -27.80
N TRP A 56 1.46 6.22 -28.69
CA TRP A 56 1.45 4.80 -29.03
C TRP A 56 1.94 3.92 -27.87
N VAL A 57 3.06 4.31 -27.23
CA VAL A 57 3.59 3.62 -26.05
C VAL A 57 2.55 3.58 -24.93
N GLN A 58 1.85 4.68 -24.69
CA GLN A 58 0.74 4.73 -23.73
C GLN A 58 -0.40 3.80 -24.12
N ALA A 59 -0.85 3.80 -25.38
CA ALA A 59 -1.90 2.90 -25.85
C ALA A 59 -1.51 1.41 -25.76
N THR A 60 -0.25 1.07 -26.05
CA THR A 60 0.28 -0.29 -25.86
C THR A 60 0.37 -0.64 -24.36
N ALA A 61 0.80 0.27 -23.51
CA ALA A 61 0.83 0.09 -22.06
C ALA A 61 -0.59 -0.13 -21.49
N ASP A 62 -1.57 0.69 -21.88
CA ASP A 62 -2.95 0.60 -21.41
C ASP A 62 -3.57 -0.78 -21.71
N ARG A 63 -3.30 -1.35 -22.90
CA ARG A 63 -3.74 -2.70 -23.29
C ARG A 63 -3.16 -3.81 -22.40
N LEU A 64 -1.98 -3.59 -21.84
CA LEU A 64 -1.30 -4.52 -20.93
C LEU A 64 -1.68 -4.26 -19.45
N GLY A 65 -2.52 -3.26 -19.17
CA GLY A 65 -2.87 -2.82 -17.82
C GLY A 65 -1.76 -1.99 -17.15
N LEU A 66 -0.91 -1.35 -17.94
CA LEU A 66 0.22 -0.52 -17.53
C LEU A 66 -0.04 0.96 -17.85
N GLU A 67 0.70 1.83 -17.21
CA GLU A 67 0.78 3.26 -17.52
C GLU A 67 2.22 3.59 -17.90
N ALA A 68 2.40 4.34 -18.99
CA ALA A 68 3.70 4.77 -19.49
C ALA A 68 3.89 6.25 -19.15
N GLU A 69 4.55 6.51 -18.01
CA GLU A 69 4.81 7.87 -17.54
C GLU A 69 6.02 8.45 -18.30
N PRO A 70 5.88 9.57 -19.02
CA PRO A 70 7.02 10.21 -19.68
C PRO A 70 8.00 10.76 -18.62
N VAL A 71 9.28 10.53 -18.83
CA VAL A 71 10.33 10.88 -17.87
C VAL A 71 11.19 12.00 -18.44
N ALA A 72 11.10 13.18 -17.82
CA ALA A 72 11.95 14.34 -18.07
C ALA A 72 12.88 14.59 -16.87
N VAL A 73 14.19 14.70 -17.11
CA VAL A 73 15.20 14.66 -16.04
C VAL A 73 16.28 15.69 -16.29
N SER A 74 16.73 16.33 -15.22
CA SER A 74 17.85 17.25 -15.27
C SER A 74 19.15 16.50 -15.55
N LEU A 75 20.07 17.10 -16.31
CA LEU A 75 21.36 16.47 -16.63
C LEU A 75 22.15 16.08 -15.36
N ALA A 76 22.00 16.86 -14.28
CA ALA A 76 22.65 16.59 -13.00
C ALA A 76 22.17 15.31 -12.31
N GLU A 77 20.91 14.91 -12.52
CA GLU A 77 20.26 13.77 -11.85
C GLU A 77 20.20 12.50 -12.71
N LEU A 78 20.69 12.57 -13.95
CA LEU A 78 20.52 11.53 -14.97
C LEU A 78 21.06 10.15 -14.53
N ASP A 79 22.27 10.10 -13.97
CA ASP A 79 22.90 8.85 -13.53
C ASP A 79 22.13 8.18 -12.37
N ASP A 80 21.63 9.02 -11.45
CA ASP A 80 20.86 8.57 -10.29
C ASP A 80 19.48 8.08 -10.71
N LEU A 81 18.88 8.75 -11.69
CA LEU A 81 17.60 8.38 -12.24
C LEU A 81 17.68 7.06 -13.02
N VAL A 82 18.64 6.88 -13.92
CA VAL A 82 18.81 5.62 -14.69
C VAL A 82 18.89 4.40 -13.78
N HIS A 83 19.43 4.57 -12.58
CA HIS A 83 19.47 3.50 -11.58
C HIS A 83 18.12 3.25 -10.86
N GLN A 84 17.27 4.27 -10.72
CA GLN A 84 16.04 4.27 -9.93
C GLN A 84 14.77 4.08 -10.77
N THR A 85 14.78 4.40 -12.07
CA THR A 85 13.61 4.33 -12.96
C THR A 85 13.41 2.97 -13.63
N ALA A 86 13.90 1.87 -13.05
CA ALA A 86 13.54 0.56 -13.57
C ALA A 86 12.19 0.09 -12.99
N PRO A 87 11.25 -0.42 -13.80
CA PRO A 87 11.39 -0.73 -15.22
C PRO A 87 11.00 0.42 -16.16
N ALA A 88 11.85 0.72 -17.13
CA ALA A 88 11.65 1.82 -18.09
C ALA A 88 12.13 1.45 -19.50
N ILE A 89 11.69 2.25 -20.46
CA ILE A 89 12.16 2.26 -21.84
C ILE A 89 12.77 3.62 -22.10
N LEU A 90 14.08 3.66 -22.36
CA LEU A 90 14.80 4.89 -22.63
C LEU A 90 15.06 5.04 -24.11
N TYR A 91 14.78 6.22 -24.64
CA TYR A 91 15.09 6.62 -26.00
C TYR A 91 16.58 6.93 -26.11
N LEU A 92 17.28 6.20 -26.98
CA LEU A 92 18.67 6.48 -27.29
C LEU A 92 18.72 7.39 -28.53
N PRO A 93 19.15 8.65 -28.38
CA PRO A 93 19.18 9.59 -29.49
C PRO A 93 20.11 9.09 -30.61
N PRO A 94 19.73 9.29 -31.89
CA PRO A 94 20.59 8.93 -33.01
C PRO A 94 21.92 9.70 -32.93
N ALA A 95 23.02 9.04 -33.31
CA ALA A 95 24.32 9.68 -33.33
C ALA A 95 24.32 10.87 -34.30
N LEU A 96 24.89 12.01 -33.88
CA LEU A 96 24.93 13.28 -34.62
C LEU A 96 25.42 13.16 -36.07
N ASN A 97 26.22 12.12 -36.39
CA ASN A 97 26.80 11.90 -37.71
C ASN A 97 25.93 11.04 -38.65
N ASN A 98 24.79 10.51 -38.19
CA ASN A 98 23.82 9.80 -39.03
C ASN A 98 22.38 10.06 -38.55
N PRO A 99 21.78 11.20 -38.95
CA PRO A 99 20.40 11.54 -38.60
C PRO A 99 19.35 10.63 -39.24
N THR A 100 19.73 9.76 -40.18
CA THR A 100 18.85 8.75 -40.79
C THR A 100 18.89 7.39 -40.09
N ALA A 101 19.68 7.25 -39.02
CA ALA A 101 19.69 6.03 -38.21
C ALA A 101 18.33 5.84 -37.51
N SER A 102 17.77 4.64 -37.63
CA SER A 102 16.54 4.24 -36.95
C SER A 102 16.64 4.54 -35.46
N SER A 103 15.59 5.08 -34.84
CA SER A 103 15.62 5.32 -33.40
C SER A 103 15.77 4.01 -32.63
N LEU A 104 16.50 4.07 -31.52
CA LEU A 104 16.89 2.93 -30.73
C LEU A 104 16.39 3.09 -29.30
N PHE A 105 15.94 2.00 -28.69
CA PHE A 105 15.36 2.00 -27.34
C PHE A 105 16.10 1.04 -26.40
N LEU A 106 16.44 1.50 -25.20
CA LEU A 106 17.01 0.66 -24.14
C LEU A 106 15.90 0.24 -23.18
N VAL A 107 15.80 -1.07 -22.94
CA VAL A 107 14.78 -1.65 -22.06
C VAL A 107 15.41 -2.02 -20.72
N LEU A 108 15.05 -1.32 -19.65
CA LEU A 108 15.60 -1.51 -18.31
C LEU A 108 14.67 -2.36 -17.46
N LEU A 109 15.19 -3.46 -16.92
CA LEU A 109 14.43 -4.42 -16.11
C LEU A 109 14.46 -4.08 -14.62
N ALA A 110 15.64 -3.81 -14.07
CA ALA A 110 15.85 -3.54 -12.65
C ALA A 110 17.19 -2.85 -12.39
N GLY A 111 17.18 -1.84 -11.52
CA GLY A 111 18.38 -1.34 -10.84
C GLY A 111 18.62 -2.16 -9.57
N ARG A 112 19.84 -2.69 -9.39
CA ARG A 112 20.20 -3.45 -8.17
C ARG A 112 21.21 -2.64 -7.37
N ARG A 113 20.82 -2.19 -6.18
CA ARG A 113 21.72 -1.48 -5.25
C ARG A 113 22.72 -2.48 -4.67
N GLN A 114 23.99 -2.34 -5.03
CA GLN A 114 25.09 -3.06 -4.40
C GLN A 114 25.72 -2.16 -3.34
N TRP A 115 25.89 -2.67 -2.12
CA TRP A 115 26.43 -1.90 -0.99
C TRP A 115 27.91 -1.52 -1.19
N LEU A 116 28.63 -2.32 -1.98
CA LEU A 116 30.02 -2.11 -2.39
C LEU A 116 30.13 -2.40 -3.90
N GLY A 117 29.92 -1.39 -4.75
CA GLY A 117 30.09 -1.54 -6.20
C GLY A 117 29.49 -0.39 -7.02
N PRO A 118 29.91 -0.22 -8.29
CA PRO A 118 29.33 0.78 -9.19
C PRO A 118 27.85 0.50 -9.46
N LYS A 119 27.03 1.54 -9.55
CA LYS A 119 25.60 1.45 -9.88
C LYS A 119 25.43 0.79 -11.25
N ALA A 120 24.84 -0.41 -11.27
CA ALA A 120 24.61 -1.18 -12.48
C ALA A 120 23.11 -1.42 -12.70
N VAL A 121 22.71 -1.49 -13.96
CA VAL A 121 21.33 -1.73 -14.39
C VAL A 121 21.30 -2.93 -15.33
N SER A 122 20.21 -3.70 -15.26
CA SER A 122 20.00 -4.87 -16.13
C SER A 122 19.18 -4.44 -17.35
N LEU A 123 19.76 -4.57 -18.53
CA LEU A 123 19.12 -4.31 -19.83
C LEU A 123 18.63 -5.61 -20.45
N LEU A 124 17.47 -5.56 -21.10
CA LEU A 124 16.99 -6.62 -21.97
C LEU A 124 17.39 -6.29 -23.41
N GLY A 125 18.21 -7.12 -24.04
CA GLY A 125 18.55 -6.97 -25.46
C GLY A 125 17.49 -7.58 -26.39
N PRO A 126 17.51 -7.23 -27.69
CA PRO A 126 16.64 -7.82 -28.72
C PRO A 126 16.89 -9.33 -28.94
N ASP A 127 18.00 -9.85 -28.40
CA ASP A 127 18.36 -11.27 -28.29
C ASP A 127 17.66 -11.99 -27.11
N LEU A 128 16.76 -11.31 -26.40
CA LEU A 128 16.06 -11.77 -25.19
C LEU A 128 16.98 -12.07 -24.00
N ARG A 129 18.26 -11.69 -24.08
CA ARG A 129 19.25 -11.92 -23.01
C ARG A 129 19.33 -10.68 -22.13
N VAL A 130 19.49 -10.95 -20.83
CA VAL A 130 19.68 -9.89 -19.83
C VAL A 130 21.18 -9.61 -19.70
N ARG A 131 21.59 -8.36 -19.95
CA ARG A 131 22.99 -7.93 -19.79
C ARG A 131 23.08 -6.81 -18.77
N ARG A 132 24.19 -6.78 -18.02
CA ARG A 132 24.45 -5.74 -17.01
C ARG A 132 25.33 -4.65 -17.59
N VAL A 133 24.89 -3.41 -17.42
CA VAL A 133 25.61 -2.22 -17.88
C VAL A 133 25.67 -1.20 -16.74
N GLN A 134 26.74 -0.42 -16.68
CA GLN A 134 26.89 0.63 -15.67
C GLN A 134 25.96 1.79 -15.99
N ALA A 135 25.29 2.35 -14.98
CA ALA A 135 24.36 3.47 -15.15
C ALA A 135 25.04 4.66 -15.84
N LYS A 136 26.29 4.94 -15.48
CA LYS A 136 27.11 6.01 -16.08
C LYS A 136 27.28 5.87 -17.60
N VAL A 137 27.46 4.66 -18.11
CA VAL A 137 27.61 4.43 -19.57
C VAL A 137 26.32 4.77 -20.31
N ILE A 138 25.17 4.52 -19.68
CA ILE A 138 23.86 4.86 -20.23
C ILE A 138 23.62 6.38 -20.11
N GLY A 139 23.94 6.99 -18.97
CA GLY A 139 23.85 8.45 -18.76
C GLY A 139 24.71 9.25 -19.74
N ASP A 140 25.96 8.83 -19.95
CA ASP A 140 26.88 9.43 -20.93
C ASP A 140 26.34 9.33 -22.37
N ALA A 141 25.64 8.24 -22.71
CA ALA A 141 25.06 8.07 -24.04
C ALA A 141 23.81 8.92 -24.27
N LEU A 142 22.96 9.07 -23.24
CA LEU A 142 21.75 9.88 -23.28
C LEU A 142 22.04 11.38 -23.30
N SER A 143 23.09 11.81 -22.59
CA SER A 143 23.50 13.22 -22.50
C SER A 143 24.27 13.72 -23.72
N ARG A 144 24.83 12.83 -24.55
CA ARG A 144 25.68 13.17 -25.70
C ARG A 144 25.12 14.24 -26.64
N PRO A 145 23.83 14.23 -27.05
CA PRO A 145 23.31 15.23 -27.97
C PRO A 145 23.27 16.64 -27.38
N LEU A 146 23.02 16.74 -26.06
CA LEU A 146 23.03 18.00 -25.34
C LEU A 146 24.46 18.50 -25.10
N VAL A 147 25.39 17.59 -24.78
CA VAL A 147 26.76 17.95 -24.41
C VAL A 147 27.63 18.26 -25.63
N ALA A 148 27.51 17.49 -26.71
CA ALA A 148 28.40 17.55 -27.87
C ALA A 148 28.55 18.93 -28.53
N PRO A 149 27.49 19.75 -28.69
CA PRO A 149 27.61 21.10 -29.24
C PRO A 149 28.46 22.04 -28.37
N HIS A 150 28.48 21.83 -27.05
CA HIS A 150 29.16 22.70 -26.09
C HIS A 150 30.60 22.26 -25.80
N LEU A 151 30.97 21.00 -26.09
CA LEU A 151 32.31 20.46 -25.81
C LEU A 151 33.43 21.31 -26.42
N ALA A 152 33.30 21.71 -27.69
CA ALA A 152 34.33 22.48 -28.38
C ALA A 152 34.53 23.88 -27.76
N ALA A 153 33.46 24.51 -27.26
CA ALA A 153 33.54 25.80 -26.60
C ALA A 153 34.16 25.70 -25.19
N VAL A 154 33.75 24.70 -24.42
CA VAL A 154 34.31 24.42 -23.08
C VAL A 154 35.78 24.06 -23.17
N ASP A 155 36.19 23.28 -24.17
CA ASP A 155 37.59 22.91 -24.36
C ASP A 155 38.48 24.09 -24.72
N ARG A 156 37.99 25.05 -25.51
CA ARG A 156 38.70 26.30 -25.79
C ARG A 156 38.89 27.13 -24.51
N LEU A 157 37.82 27.30 -23.72
CA LEU A 157 37.89 28.01 -22.44
C LEU A 157 38.89 27.37 -21.46
N LEU A 158 38.90 26.04 -21.36
CA LEU A 158 39.84 25.33 -20.49
C LEU A 158 41.29 25.42 -20.99
N ALA A 159 41.51 25.48 -22.31
CA ALA A 159 42.82 25.67 -22.90
C ALA A 159 43.34 27.10 -22.67
N GLU A 160 42.50 28.12 -22.89
CA GLU A 160 42.82 29.54 -22.65
C GLU A 160 43.10 29.83 -21.17
N ALA A 161 42.37 29.17 -20.26
CA ALA A 161 42.58 29.28 -18.82
C ALA A 161 43.83 28.52 -18.31
N GLY A 162 44.59 27.85 -19.18
CA GLY A 162 45.83 27.15 -18.81
C GLY A 162 45.61 25.90 -17.94
N VAL A 163 44.44 25.27 -18.01
CA VAL A 163 44.15 24.06 -17.21
C VAL A 163 44.93 22.87 -17.77
N GLY A 164 45.81 22.30 -16.95
CA GLY A 164 46.63 21.14 -17.31
C GLY A 164 45.82 19.88 -17.63
N GLU A 165 46.35 19.04 -18.52
CA GLU A 165 45.66 17.87 -19.10
C GLU A 165 45.07 16.91 -18.06
N ILE A 166 45.77 16.72 -16.93
CA ILE A 166 45.34 15.82 -15.83
C ILE A 166 44.02 16.30 -15.18
N ARG A 167 43.77 17.62 -15.14
CA ARG A 167 42.56 18.20 -14.52
C ARG A 167 41.49 18.58 -15.54
N ARG A 168 41.84 18.61 -16.84
CA ARG A 168 40.98 19.09 -17.92
C ARG A 168 39.66 18.32 -17.99
N GLU A 169 39.69 17.00 -17.85
CA GLU A 169 38.48 16.18 -17.90
C GLU A 169 37.54 16.42 -16.69
N ARG A 170 38.10 16.61 -15.49
CA ARG A 170 37.31 16.94 -14.30
C ARG A 170 36.71 18.35 -14.39
N ALA A 171 37.49 19.32 -14.86
CA ALA A 171 37.04 20.70 -15.03
C ALA A 171 35.96 20.80 -16.13
N ARG A 172 36.09 20.05 -17.21
CA ARG A 172 35.08 19.91 -18.27
C ARG A 172 33.77 19.38 -17.71
N GLN A 173 33.81 18.28 -16.96
CA GLN A 173 32.61 17.69 -16.35
C GLN A 173 31.93 18.65 -15.37
N ALA A 174 32.70 19.37 -14.55
CA ALA A 174 32.16 20.36 -13.61
C ALA A 174 31.48 21.54 -14.32
N LEU A 175 32.12 22.12 -15.35
CA LEU A 175 31.55 23.23 -16.13
C LEU A 175 30.29 22.81 -16.89
N LEU A 176 30.26 21.61 -17.46
CA LEU A 176 29.08 21.09 -18.14
C LEU A 176 27.94 20.82 -17.17
N GLN A 177 28.23 20.29 -15.98
CA GLN A 177 27.21 20.13 -14.92
C GLN A 177 26.67 21.49 -14.45
N GLU A 178 27.52 22.51 -14.32
CA GLU A 178 27.07 23.83 -13.87
C GLU A 178 26.25 24.56 -14.94
N GLN A 179 26.62 24.48 -16.22
CA GLN A 179 25.91 25.16 -17.29
C GLN A 179 24.66 24.43 -17.80
N LEU A 180 24.69 23.10 -17.83
CA LEU A 180 23.63 22.28 -18.42
C LEU A 180 22.87 21.44 -17.39
N GLY A 181 23.29 21.49 -16.11
CA GLY A 181 22.71 20.69 -15.03
C GLY A 181 21.20 20.85 -14.89
N GLY A 182 20.69 22.08 -15.07
CA GLY A 182 19.27 22.39 -14.97
C GLY A 182 18.44 22.13 -16.23
N GLN A 183 19.05 21.75 -17.36
CA GLN A 183 18.29 21.46 -18.58
C GLN A 183 17.62 20.08 -18.47
N ALA A 184 16.31 20.06 -18.75
CA ALA A 184 15.54 18.83 -18.76
C ALA A 184 15.75 18.07 -20.07
N LEU A 185 16.05 16.78 -19.96
CA LEU A 185 16.12 15.82 -21.05
C LEU A 185 14.91 14.89 -20.96
N GLU A 186 14.15 14.78 -22.05
CA GLU A 186 13.14 13.73 -22.20
C GLU A 186 13.84 12.41 -22.54
N VAL A 187 13.85 11.48 -21.60
CA VAL A 187 14.70 10.28 -21.66
C VAL A 187 13.92 9.06 -22.12
N GLY A 188 12.59 9.08 -22.04
CA GLY A 188 11.71 7.97 -22.44
C GLY A 188 10.53 7.80 -21.49
N TRP A 189 10.13 6.55 -21.23
CA TRP A 189 8.93 6.22 -20.45
C TRP A 189 9.23 5.22 -19.32
N LEU A 190 8.67 5.49 -18.16
CA LEU A 190 8.64 4.57 -17.02
C LEU A 190 7.36 3.75 -17.07
N LEU A 191 7.48 2.43 -16.97
CA LEU A 191 6.33 1.53 -16.97
C LEU A 191 5.93 1.22 -15.54
N ARG A 192 4.71 1.63 -15.17
CA ARG A 192 4.09 1.36 -13.87
C ARG A 192 2.81 0.55 -14.06
N PRO A 193 2.40 -0.27 -13.07
CA PRO A 193 1.08 -0.87 -13.11
C PRO A 193 0.04 0.25 -13.06
N SER A 194 -0.93 0.23 -13.98
CA SER A 194 -1.98 1.24 -14.01
C SER A 194 -2.77 1.21 -12.69
N PRO A 195 -3.22 2.36 -12.15
CA PRO A 195 -4.09 2.41 -10.97
C PRO A 195 -5.36 1.55 -11.13
N GLY A 196 -5.87 1.39 -12.35
CA GLY A 196 -7.03 0.55 -12.68
C GLY A 196 -6.75 -0.96 -12.82
N SER A 197 -5.51 -1.42 -12.73
CA SER A 197 -5.15 -2.85 -12.80
C SER A 197 -5.62 -3.63 -11.56
N SER A 198 -5.41 -4.96 -11.48
CA SER A 198 -5.91 -5.74 -10.34
C SER A 198 -5.17 -5.42 -9.03
N LEU A 199 -5.90 -5.38 -7.90
CA LEU A 199 -5.34 -5.08 -6.56
C LEU A 199 -4.21 -6.05 -6.18
N TRP A 200 -4.32 -7.30 -6.60
CA TRP A 200 -3.33 -8.34 -6.34
C TRP A 200 -1.98 -8.03 -7.02
N LEU A 201 -2.00 -7.52 -8.25
CA LEU A 201 -0.80 -7.19 -9.01
C LEU A 201 -0.06 -6.01 -8.36
N GLN A 202 -0.79 -4.97 -7.96
CA GLN A 202 -0.26 -3.83 -7.21
C GLN A 202 0.31 -4.26 -5.86
N ALA A 203 -0.40 -5.11 -5.11
CA ALA A 203 0.06 -5.63 -3.82
C ALA A 203 1.31 -6.54 -3.94
N ARG A 204 1.43 -7.30 -5.05
CA ARG A 204 2.62 -8.12 -5.30
C ARG A 204 3.84 -7.26 -5.61
N HIS A 205 3.66 -6.20 -6.40
CA HIS A 205 4.75 -5.32 -6.82
C HIS A 205 5.33 -4.51 -5.64
N THR A 206 4.46 -3.96 -4.78
CA THR A 206 4.85 -3.27 -3.55
C THR A 206 5.30 -4.21 -2.42
N ARG A 207 5.32 -5.53 -2.67
CA ARG A 207 5.64 -6.59 -1.69
C ARG A 207 4.75 -6.56 -0.44
N LEU A 208 3.55 -6.00 -0.55
CA LEU A 208 2.59 -5.88 0.54
C LEU A 208 2.17 -7.23 1.12
N TRP A 209 2.23 -8.31 0.32
CA TRP A 209 1.94 -9.68 0.74
C TRP A 209 2.87 -10.20 1.86
N ARG A 210 4.04 -9.59 2.08
CA ARG A 210 4.98 -10.00 3.14
C ARG A 210 4.49 -9.60 4.52
N TYR A 211 3.79 -8.47 4.64
CA TYR A 211 3.33 -7.96 5.93
C TYR A 211 2.31 -8.87 6.62
N PRO A 212 1.27 -9.44 5.98
CA PRO A 212 0.38 -10.39 6.66
C PRO A 212 1.13 -11.66 7.10
N LEU A 213 2.15 -12.11 6.37
CA LEU A 213 2.97 -13.25 6.80
C LEU A 213 3.85 -12.93 8.02
N ILE A 214 4.51 -11.76 8.02
CA ILE A 214 5.28 -11.28 9.16
C ILE A 214 4.34 -11.10 10.38
N LEU A 215 3.15 -10.55 10.15
CA LEU A 215 2.13 -10.36 11.19
C LEU A 215 1.70 -11.69 11.79
N LEU A 216 1.38 -12.69 10.96
CA LEU A 216 1.02 -14.04 11.42
C LEU A 216 2.17 -14.68 12.21
N GLY A 217 3.40 -14.63 11.69
CA GLY A 217 4.58 -15.18 12.36
C GLY A 217 4.86 -14.52 13.70
N ALA A 218 4.88 -13.18 13.74
CA ALA A 218 5.11 -12.42 14.96
C ALA A 218 3.98 -12.63 15.98
N SER A 219 2.73 -12.71 15.53
CA SER A 219 1.57 -13.00 16.39
C SER A 219 1.66 -14.40 17.00
N LEU A 220 2.07 -15.41 16.23
CA LEU A 220 2.28 -16.77 16.74
C LEU A 220 3.38 -16.82 17.80
N VAL A 221 4.50 -16.12 17.56
CA VAL A 221 5.58 -16.03 18.56
C VAL A 221 5.10 -15.34 19.82
N LEU A 222 4.36 -14.24 19.69
CA LEU A 222 3.81 -13.51 20.84
C LEU A 222 2.81 -14.36 21.64
N GLN A 223 1.96 -15.14 20.96
CA GLN A 223 1.06 -16.10 21.62
C GLN A 223 1.84 -17.20 22.33
N GLY A 224 2.88 -17.75 21.69
CA GLY A 224 3.77 -18.73 22.30
C GLY A 224 4.45 -18.19 23.57
N LEU A 225 5.03 -16.99 23.50
CA LEU A 225 5.62 -16.30 24.65
C LEU A 225 4.59 -16.11 25.77
N THR A 226 3.37 -15.69 25.43
CA THR A 226 2.29 -15.51 26.42
C THR A 226 1.96 -16.82 27.14
N VAL A 227 1.82 -17.92 26.40
CA VAL A 227 1.55 -19.25 26.98
C VAL A 227 2.71 -19.70 27.89
N VAL A 228 3.96 -19.50 27.46
CA VAL A 228 5.15 -19.87 28.26
C VAL A 228 5.23 -19.02 29.53
N THR A 229 4.97 -17.72 29.44
CA THR A 229 4.91 -16.78 30.57
C THR A 229 3.90 -17.26 31.63
N TRP A 230 2.70 -17.67 31.21
CA TRP A 230 1.67 -18.23 32.09
C TRP A 230 2.08 -19.57 32.69
N TRP A 231 2.72 -20.43 31.89
CA TRP A 231 3.19 -21.74 32.35
C TRP A 231 4.27 -21.63 33.44
N ILE A 232 5.23 -20.70 33.28
CA ILE A 232 6.29 -20.48 34.27
C ILE A 232 5.72 -20.02 35.61
N ILE A 233 4.84 -19.01 35.62
CA ILE A 233 4.20 -18.55 36.86
C ILE A 233 3.37 -19.66 37.47
N GLY A 234 2.57 -20.36 36.66
CA GLY A 234 1.70 -21.43 37.12
C GLY A 234 2.49 -22.55 37.80
N ARG A 235 3.58 -22.99 37.20
CA ARG A 235 4.44 -24.03 37.79
C ARG A 235 5.09 -23.56 39.09
N GLY A 236 5.70 -22.38 39.11
CA GLY A 236 6.38 -21.85 40.30
C GLY A 236 5.45 -21.61 41.48
N SER A 237 4.20 -21.22 41.22
CA SER A 237 3.18 -21.05 42.26
C SER A 237 2.69 -22.40 42.82
N LEU A 238 2.51 -23.41 41.97
CA LEU A 238 1.98 -24.72 42.37
C LEU A 238 2.99 -25.60 43.10
N THR A 239 4.29 -25.44 42.82
CA THR A 239 5.35 -26.20 43.51
C THR A 239 5.79 -25.58 44.83
N GLY A 240 5.30 -24.39 45.18
CA GLY A 240 5.62 -23.69 46.43
C GLY A 240 7.08 -23.21 46.56
N GLN A 241 7.90 -23.43 45.54
CA GLN A 241 9.32 -23.05 45.49
C GLN A 241 9.50 -21.93 44.47
N PHE A 242 9.36 -20.69 44.95
CA PHE A 242 9.52 -19.52 44.10
C PHE A 242 10.95 -19.00 44.17
N GLU A 243 11.84 -19.66 43.43
CA GLU A 243 13.24 -19.23 43.30
C GLU A 243 13.35 -17.96 42.46
N TRP A 244 14.30 -17.09 42.80
CA TRP A 244 14.57 -15.85 42.07
C TRP A 244 14.86 -16.08 40.57
N ALA A 245 15.43 -17.24 40.22
CA ALA A 245 15.71 -17.62 38.83
C ALA A 245 14.44 -17.67 37.95
N TRP A 246 13.31 -18.15 38.48
CA TRP A 246 12.05 -18.22 37.75
C TRP A 246 11.45 -16.83 37.48
N LEU A 247 11.57 -15.92 38.44
CA LEU A 247 11.17 -14.51 38.27
C LEU A 247 12.00 -13.81 37.20
N VAL A 248 13.32 -14.01 37.21
CA VAL A 248 14.21 -13.43 36.19
C VAL A 248 13.89 -14.01 34.81
N ALA A 249 13.65 -15.32 34.70
CA ALA A 249 13.24 -15.94 33.43
C ALA A 249 11.90 -15.38 32.92
N TRP A 250 10.93 -15.21 33.81
CA TRP A 250 9.65 -14.58 33.50
C TRP A 250 9.79 -13.13 33.03
N ALA A 251 10.60 -12.33 33.73
CA ALA A 251 10.88 -10.95 33.37
C ALA A 251 11.59 -10.84 32.00
N LEU A 252 12.56 -11.72 31.72
CA LEU A 252 13.25 -11.78 30.43
C LEU A 252 12.31 -12.17 29.29
N LEU A 253 11.34 -13.05 29.53
CA LEU A 253 10.30 -13.38 28.54
C LEU A 253 9.39 -12.21 28.23
N LEU A 254 8.93 -11.48 29.27
CA LEU A 254 8.15 -10.25 29.05
C LEU A 254 8.95 -9.20 28.29
N PHE A 255 10.22 -9.01 28.63
CA PHE A 255 11.10 -8.09 27.91
C PHE A 255 11.29 -8.53 26.44
N THR A 256 11.39 -9.83 26.20
CA THR A 256 11.46 -10.40 24.84
C THR A 256 10.15 -10.23 24.06
N ALA A 257 9.00 -10.13 24.74
CA ALA A 257 7.72 -9.88 24.06
C ALA A 257 7.61 -8.46 23.47
N ILE A 258 8.26 -7.47 24.08
CA ILE A 258 8.23 -6.06 23.64
C ILE A 258 8.65 -5.88 22.18
N PRO A 259 9.81 -6.37 21.70
CA PRO A 259 10.20 -6.21 20.30
C PRO A 259 9.23 -6.88 19.32
N PHE A 260 8.58 -7.99 19.70
CA PHE A 260 7.56 -8.62 18.86
C PHE A 260 6.25 -7.82 18.83
N GLN A 261 5.85 -7.20 19.95
CA GLN A 261 4.71 -6.27 19.98
C GLN A 261 4.97 -5.06 19.08
N LEU A 262 6.17 -4.49 19.15
CA LEU A 262 6.60 -3.40 18.27
C LEU A 262 6.63 -3.85 16.81
N LEU A 263 7.14 -5.05 16.51
CA LEU A 263 7.15 -5.61 15.16
C LEU A 263 5.73 -5.77 14.60
N VAL A 264 4.79 -6.28 15.40
CA VAL A 264 3.37 -6.40 15.02
C VAL A 264 2.78 -5.03 14.71
N ALA A 265 2.91 -4.06 15.63
CA ALA A 265 2.37 -2.71 15.44
C ALA A 265 3.00 -2.00 14.24
N TRP A 266 4.32 -2.10 14.08
CA TRP A 266 5.04 -1.54 12.93
C TRP A 266 4.58 -2.15 11.62
N THR A 267 4.45 -3.48 11.57
CA THR A 267 4.00 -4.23 10.38
C THR A 267 2.57 -3.84 10.00
N GLN A 268 1.68 -3.66 10.99
CA GLN A 268 0.32 -3.18 10.77
C GLN A 268 0.32 -1.79 10.15
N SER A 269 1.09 -0.84 10.69
CA SER A 269 1.19 0.52 10.15
C SER A 269 1.77 0.54 8.73
N GLN A 270 2.84 -0.22 8.45
CA GLN A 270 3.44 -0.26 7.12
C GLN A 270 2.49 -0.85 6.06
N PHE A 271 1.76 -1.92 6.43
CA PHE A 271 0.71 -2.45 5.56
C PHE A 271 -0.39 -1.43 5.32
N ALA A 272 -0.84 -0.74 6.38
CA ALA A 272 -1.83 0.31 6.29
C ALA A 272 -1.39 1.40 5.31
N PHE A 273 -0.21 2.00 5.50
CA PHE A 273 0.29 3.03 4.60
C PHE A 273 0.38 2.57 3.14
N GLY A 274 0.86 1.34 2.89
CA GLY A 274 0.99 0.84 1.53
C GLY A 274 -0.34 0.62 0.82
N VAL A 275 -1.33 0.05 1.50
CA VAL A 275 -2.67 -0.15 0.92
C VAL A 275 -3.44 1.19 0.84
N GLY A 276 -3.26 2.09 1.81
CA GLY A 276 -3.82 3.45 1.78
C GLY A 276 -3.31 4.25 0.59
N ALA A 277 -2.01 4.17 0.28
CA ALA A 277 -1.43 4.78 -0.91
C ALA A 277 -2.07 4.26 -2.21
N ILE A 278 -2.22 2.92 -2.34
CA ILE A 278 -2.89 2.30 -3.49
C ILE A 278 -4.34 2.79 -3.62
N PHE A 279 -5.05 2.86 -2.49
CA PHE A 279 -6.43 3.30 -2.44
C PHE A 279 -6.58 4.77 -2.86
N LYS A 280 -5.74 5.69 -2.35
CA LYS A 280 -5.75 7.09 -2.78
C LYS A 280 -5.42 7.28 -4.25
N GLN A 281 -4.44 6.53 -4.77
CA GLN A 281 -4.11 6.57 -6.20
C GLN A 281 -5.30 6.16 -7.06
N ARG A 282 -6.02 5.11 -6.67
CA ARG A 282 -7.25 4.67 -7.36
C ARG A 282 -8.36 5.71 -7.29
N LEU A 283 -8.58 6.31 -6.13
CA LEU A 283 -9.60 7.34 -5.96
C LEU A 283 -9.32 8.57 -6.80
N LEU A 284 -8.06 9.03 -6.81
CA LEU A 284 -7.65 10.13 -7.67
C LEU A 284 -7.83 9.77 -9.15
N TYR A 285 -7.44 8.56 -9.53
CA TYR A 285 -7.62 8.08 -10.91
C TYR A 285 -9.09 7.99 -11.32
N GLY A 286 -9.96 7.46 -10.46
CA GLY A 286 -11.41 7.42 -10.67
C GLY A 286 -12.01 8.82 -10.77
N ALA A 287 -11.62 9.72 -9.86
CA ALA A 287 -12.07 11.11 -9.86
C ALA A 287 -11.68 11.86 -11.15
N LEU A 288 -10.46 11.65 -11.67
CA LEU A 288 -10.00 12.25 -12.92
C LEU A 288 -10.72 11.71 -14.17
N LYS A 289 -11.36 10.54 -14.07
CA LYS A 289 -12.13 9.92 -15.17
C LYS A 289 -13.63 10.21 -15.13
N LEU A 290 -14.13 10.91 -14.12
CA LEU A 290 -15.53 11.30 -14.04
C LEU A 290 -15.92 12.16 -15.24
N LYS A 291 -17.01 11.80 -15.91
CA LYS A 291 -17.49 12.58 -17.05
C LYS A 291 -18.08 13.90 -16.56
N PRO A 292 -18.01 14.99 -17.35
CA PRO A 292 -18.62 16.27 -16.98
C PRO A 292 -20.11 16.17 -16.61
N ASP A 293 -20.85 15.23 -17.21
CA ASP A 293 -22.27 15.00 -16.90
C ASP A 293 -22.46 14.35 -15.52
N ASP A 294 -21.54 13.46 -15.09
CA ASP A 294 -21.55 12.89 -13.74
C ASP A 294 -21.28 13.95 -12.67
N ILE A 295 -20.45 14.95 -13.00
CA ILE A 295 -20.14 16.09 -12.13
C ILE A 295 -21.34 17.04 -12.04
N ARG A 296 -22.08 17.24 -13.13
CA ARG A 296 -23.26 18.13 -13.15
C ARG A 296 -24.42 17.62 -12.31
N HIS A 297 -24.56 16.31 -12.15
CA HIS A 297 -25.62 15.69 -11.35
C HIS A 297 -25.24 15.52 -9.87
N GLN A 298 -24.01 15.82 -9.48
CA GLN A 298 -23.52 15.66 -8.11
C GLN A 298 -23.25 17.04 -7.48
N GLY A 299 -23.89 17.31 -6.34
CA GLY A 299 -23.62 18.54 -5.57
C GLY A 299 -22.23 18.53 -4.92
N THR A 300 -21.66 19.71 -4.64
CA THR A 300 -20.37 19.85 -3.94
C THR A 300 -20.34 19.13 -2.59
N GLY A 301 -21.49 19.02 -1.91
CA GLY A 301 -21.65 18.26 -0.67
C GLY A 301 -21.42 16.77 -0.82
N GLN A 302 -21.80 16.17 -1.95
CA GLN A 302 -21.55 14.75 -2.22
C GLN A 302 -20.07 14.45 -2.46
N PHE A 303 -19.35 15.33 -3.16
CA PHE A 303 -17.90 15.20 -3.34
C PHE A 303 -17.15 15.31 -2.01
N LEU A 304 -17.53 16.27 -1.16
CA LEU A 304 -16.95 16.40 0.18
C LEU A 304 -17.25 15.15 1.03
N GLY A 305 -18.48 14.64 1.00
CA GLY A 305 -18.87 13.40 1.68
C GLY A 305 -18.06 12.20 1.23
N ARG A 306 -17.84 12.03 -0.09
CA ARG A 306 -17.00 10.95 -0.62
C ARG A 306 -15.54 11.04 -0.17
N ILE A 307 -14.97 12.24 -0.10
CA ILE A 307 -13.60 12.45 0.39
C ILE A 307 -13.52 12.03 1.87
N MET A 308 -14.44 12.49 2.71
CA MET A 308 -14.49 12.14 4.14
C MET A 308 -14.67 10.62 4.35
N GLU A 309 -15.55 9.99 3.58
CA GLU A 309 -15.82 8.55 3.67
C GLU A 309 -14.65 7.72 3.11
N SER A 310 -13.92 8.23 2.13
CA SER A 310 -12.70 7.59 1.65
C SER A 310 -11.61 7.55 2.73
N GLU A 311 -11.44 8.64 3.49
CA GLU A 311 -10.50 8.67 4.61
C GLU A 311 -10.91 7.68 5.71
N ALA A 312 -12.22 7.58 5.99
CA ALA A 312 -12.75 6.59 6.92
C ALA A 312 -12.48 5.15 6.44
N VAL A 313 -12.75 4.83 5.17
CA VAL A 313 -12.45 3.50 4.60
C VAL A 313 -10.96 3.18 4.71
N GLU A 314 -10.09 4.14 4.40
CA GLU A 314 -8.64 3.97 4.54
C GLU A 314 -8.28 3.64 5.99
N LEU A 315 -8.59 4.51 6.94
CA LEU A 315 -8.19 4.32 8.35
C LEU A 315 -8.74 3.01 8.95
N LEU A 316 -9.96 2.62 8.58
CA LEU A 316 -10.68 1.52 9.22
C LEU A 316 -10.48 0.17 8.54
N ALA A 317 -10.39 0.11 7.20
CA ALA A 317 -10.20 -1.15 6.48
C ALA A 317 -8.82 -1.75 6.76
N LEU A 318 -7.84 -0.86 6.90
CA LEU A 318 -6.44 -1.21 7.09
C LEU A 318 -6.18 -1.76 8.49
N ASN A 319 -6.82 -1.19 9.51
CA ASN A 319 -6.70 -1.67 10.88
C ASN A 319 -7.63 -2.87 11.17
N GLY A 320 -8.85 -2.88 10.63
CA GLY A 320 -9.85 -3.92 10.85
C GLY A 320 -9.46 -5.29 10.34
N GLY A 321 -9.06 -5.39 9.06
CA GLY A 321 -8.72 -6.67 8.45
C GLY A 321 -7.54 -7.37 9.12
N LEU A 322 -6.51 -6.61 9.50
CA LEU A 322 -5.35 -7.16 10.20
C LEU A 322 -5.67 -7.56 11.64
N THR A 323 -6.54 -6.82 12.33
CA THR A 323 -7.00 -7.16 13.68
C THR A 323 -7.76 -8.49 13.68
N VAL A 324 -8.57 -8.76 12.65
CA VAL A 324 -9.27 -10.05 12.49
C VAL A 324 -8.26 -11.20 12.31
N LEU A 325 -7.19 -11.02 11.53
CA LEU A 325 -6.14 -12.05 11.38
C LEU A 325 -5.47 -12.37 12.73
N VAL A 326 -5.17 -11.35 13.54
CA VAL A 326 -4.62 -11.54 14.88
C VAL A 326 -5.62 -12.28 15.78
N ALA A 327 -6.91 -11.93 15.71
CA ALA A 327 -7.96 -12.60 16.48
C ALA A 327 -8.08 -14.08 16.13
N ILE A 328 -7.93 -14.47 14.85
CA ILE A 328 -7.93 -15.89 14.43
C ILE A 328 -6.81 -16.67 15.12
N VAL A 329 -5.59 -16.12 15.15
CA VAL A 329 -4.45 -16.74 15.83
C VAL A 329 -4.73 -16.86 17.34
N GLN A 330 -5.25 -15.80 17.97
CA GLN A 330 -5.61 -15.80 19.38
C GLN A 330 -6.71 -16.83 19.72
N LEU A 331 -7.75 -16.94 18.89
CA LEU A 331 -8.83 -17.93 19.07
C LEU A 331 -8.31 -19.36 18.92
N ALA A 332 -7.40 -19.61 17.98
CA ALA A 332 -6.75 -20.90 17.80
C ALA A 332 -5.91 -21.27 19.02
N THR A 333 -5.08 -20.35 19.52
CA THR A 333 -4.29 -20.54 20.74
C THR A 333 -5.18 -20.76 21.97
N ALA A 334 -6.22 -19.95 22.15
CA ALA A 334 -7.15 -20.09 23.27
C ALA A 334 -7.89 -21.43 23.23
N SER A 335 -8.36 -21.86 22.05
CA SER A 335 -8.99 -23.17 21.86
C SER A 335 -8.03 -24.32 22.20
N TRP A 336 -6.77 -24.20 21.79
CA TRP A 336 -5.74 -25.19 22.10
C TRP A 336 -5.46 -25.27 23.61
N VAL A 337 -5.30 -24.13 24.29
CA VAL A 337 -5.08 -24.10 25.76
C VAL A 337 -6.30 -24.64 26.52
N LEU A 338 -7.51 -24.21 26.16
CA LEU A 338 -8.75 -24.66 26.81
C LEU A 338 -8.93 -26.18 26.70
N ARG A 339 -8.61 -26.77 25.55
CA ARG A 339 -8.66 -28.23 25.36
C ARG A 339 -7.76 -28.99 26.34
N GLN A 340 -6.63 -28.41 26.74
CA GLN A 340 -5.70 -29.03 27.69
C GLN A 340 -6.15 -28.88 29.15
N GLY A 341 -7.14 -28.03 29.42
CA GLY A 341 -7.77 -27.87 30.73
C GLY A 341 -8.64 -29.07 31.13
N GLY A 342 -8.99 -29.15 32.41
CA GLY A 342 -9.89 -30.19 32.92
C GLY A 342 -11.27 -30.09 32.26
N ASN A 343 -11.71 -31.17 31.60
CA ASN A 343 -12.95 -31.22 30.82
C ASN A 343 -13.13 -30.02 29.86
N GLY A 344 -12.09 -29.73 29.05
CA GLY A 344 -12.00 -28.53 28.22
C GLY A 344 -12.83 -28.50 26.94
N TRP A 345 -13.31 -29.64 26.44
CA TRP A 345 -14.06 -29.71 25.17
C TRP A 345 -15.34 -28.86 25.17
N PRO A 346 -16.19 -28.88 26.21
CA PRO A 346 -17.38 -28.03 26.25
C PRO A 346 -17.05 -26.53 26.34
N LEU A 347 -15.92 -26.15 26.94
CA LEU A 347 -15.45 -24.75 26.94
C LEU A 347 -15.05 -24.27 25.55
N VAL A 348 -14.39 -25.13 24.76
CA VAL A 348 -14.10 -24.84 23.35
C VAL A 348 -15.42 -24.69 22.58
N GLY A 349 -16.38 -25.59 22.77
CA GLY A 349 -17.71 -25.47 22.18
C GLY A 349 -18.42 -24.17 22.56
N LEU A 350 -18.38 -23.80 23.84
CA LEU A 350 -18.94 -22.55 24.36
C LEU A 350 -18.26 -21.33 23.74
N LEU A 351 -16.92 -21.35 23.57
CA LEU A 351 -16.17 -20.26 22.94
C LEU A 351 -16.63 -19.99 21.50
N TRP A 352 -16.74 -21.05 20.70
CA TRP A 352 -17.19 -20.93 19.31
C TRP A 352 -18.67 -20.55 19.22
N LEU A 353 -19.52 -21.07 20.10
CA LEU A 353 -20.90 -20.61 20.22
C LEU A 353 -20.94 -19.11 20.54
N TRP A 354 -20.13 -18.65 21.49
CA TRP A 354 -20.05 -17.24 21.86
C TRP A 354 -19.60 -16.35 20.70
N LEU A 355 -18.61 -16.81 19.92
CA LEU A 355 -18.17 -16.13 18.70
C LEU A 355 -19.30 -16.00 17.68
N VAL A 356 -20.14 -17.02 17.51
CA VAL A 356 -21.32 -16.98 16.63
C VAL A 356 -22.36 -15.98 17.14
N VAL A 357 -22.59 -15.90 18.46
CA VAL A 357 -23.49 -14.90 19.05
C VAL A 357 -22.96 -13.49 18.78
N ILE A 358 -21.66 -13.24 19.01
CA ILE A 358 -21.01 -11.95 18.70
C ILE A 358 -21.16 -11.63 17.22
N ALA A 359 -20.85 -12.56 16.32
CA ALA A 359 -20.96 -12.33 14.87
C ALA A 359 -22.41 -12.02 14.43
N SER A 360 -23.39 -12.73 15.00
CA SER A 360 -24.82 -12.51 14.72
C SER A 360 -25.30 -11.15 15.22
N TYR A 361 -24.87 -10.76 16.43
CA TYR A 361 -25.18 -9.45 17.00
C TYR A 361 -24.46 -8.31 16.26
N SER A 362 -23.23 -8.54 15.78
CA SER A 362 -22.51 -7.61 14.89
C SER A 362 -23.22 -7.42 13.55
N TRP A 363 -23.78 -8.49 12.97
CA TRP A 363 -24.59 -8.38 11.76
C TRP A 363 -25.87 -7.57 12.00
N TYR A 364 -26.52 -7.78 13.14
CA TYR A 364 -27.66 -6.98 13.57
C TYR A 364 -27.28 -5.50 13.74
N TYR A 365 -26.14 -5.22 14.40
CA TYR A 365 -25.58 -3.86 14.56
C TYR A 365 -25.27 -3.21 13.20
N TYR A 366 -24.70 -3.95 12.25
CA TYR A 366 -24.45 -3.48 10.87
C TYR A 366 -25.74 -3.02 10.18
N ARG A 367 -26.78 -3.88 10.16
CA ARG A 367 -28.06 -3.55 9.53
C ARG A 367 -28.71 -2.30 10.13
N HIS A 368 -28.66 -2.15 11.45
CA HIS A 368 -29.24 -0.97 12.13
C HIS A 368 -28.39 0.30 11.92
N SER A 369 -27.09 0.15 11.70
CA SER A 369 -26.19 1.29 11.43
C SER A 369 -26.32 1.84 10.01
N GLN A 370 -26.93 1.12 9.08
CA GLN A 370 -27.18 1.59 7.70
C GLN A 370 -28.07 2.83 7.68
N THR A 371 -29.15 2.86 8.45
CA THR A 371 -30.05 4.03 8.49
C THR A 371 -29.37 5.27 9.07
N TRP A 372 -28.47 5.06 10.04
CA TRP A 372 -27.68 6.13 10.65
C TRP A 372 -26.72 6.77 9.63
N ILE A 373 -26.00 5.95 8.85
CA ILE A 373 -25.03 6.50 7.88
C ILE A 373 -25.74 7.29 6.77
N ASP A 374 -26.92 6.85 6.33
CA ASP A 374 -27.70 7.56 5.30
C ASP A 374 -28.21 8.93 5.77
N ILE A 375 -28.52 9.08 7.05
CA ILE A 375 -28.95 10.37 7.63
C ILE A 375 -27.75 11.28 7.85
N TYR A 376 -26.64 10.75 8.36
CA TYR A 376 -25.39 11.49 8.49
C TYR A 376 -24.97 12.11 7.14
N ARG A 377 -25.00 11.30 6.07
CA ARG A 377 -24.63 11.73 4.71
C ARG A 377 -25.56 12.79 4.14
N ARG A 378 -26.87 12.61 4.29
CA ARG A 378 -27.88 13.60 3.86
C ARG A 378 -27.69 14.93 4.56
N MET A 379 -27.50 14.91 5.88
CA MET A 379 -27.29 16.12 6.68
C MET A 379 -26.04 16.89 6.24
N THR A 380 -24.93 16.20 5.95
CA THR A 380 -23.72 16.87 5.42
C THR A 380 -23.97 17.48 4.04
N ASN A 381 -24.67 16.77 3.15
CA ASN A 381 -25.00 17.30 1.83
C ASN A 381 -25.88 18.56 1.93
N ASP A 382 -26.95 18.49 2.70
CA ASP A 382 -27.93 19.57 2.85
C ASP A 382 -27.30 20.80 3.53
N LEU A 383 -26.39 20.59 4.49
CA LEU A 383 -25.64 21.67 5.12
C LEU A 383 -24.76 22.39 4.09
N VAL A 384 -24.01 21.65 3.27
CA VAL A 384 -23.15 22.24 2.22
C VAL A 384 -23.97 22.99 1.19
N GLU A 385 -25.10 22.43 0.76
CA GLU A 385 -26.00 23.07 -0.20
C GLU A 385 -26.58 24.38 0.36
N ARG A 386 -27.00 24.39 1.64
CA ARG A 386 -27.46 25.62 2.32
C ARG A 386 -26.35 26.66 2.50
N MET A 387 -25.11 26.25 2.76
CA MET A 387 -23.96 27.16 2.84
C MET A 387 -23.67 27.84 1.50
N VAL A 388 -23.72 27.07 0.40
CA VAL A 388 -23.53 27.61 -0.96
C VAL A 388 -24.71 28.52 -1.35
N GLY A 389 -25.94 28.11 -1.03
CA GLY A 389 -27.18 28.83 -1.29
C GLY A 389 -27.52 29.95 -0.30
N HIS A 390 -26.60 30.32 0.60
CA HIS A 390 -26.91 31.17 1.77
C HIS A 390 -27.53 32.51 1.38
N ARG A 391 -27.11 33.14 0.28
CA ARG A 391 -27.68 34.42 -0.19
C ARG A 391 -29.14 34.28 -0.63
N THR A 392 -29.46 33.20 -1.34
CA THR A 392 -30.84 32.90 -1.77
C THR A 392 -31.72 32.63 -0.56
N ARG A 393 -31.20 31.87 0.40
CA ARG A 393 -31.86 31.56 1.67
C ARG A 393 -32.19 32.82 2.47
N LEU A 394 -31.22 33.73 2.63
CA LEU A 394 -31.43 35.03 3.29
C LEU A 394 -32.50 35.88 2.62
N ALA A 395 -32.64 35.79 1.29
CA ALA A 395 -33.59 36.58 0.52
C ALA A 395 -35.01 35.98 0.49
N GLN A 396 -35.15 34.65 0.54
CA GLN A 396 -36.41 33.94 0.29
C GLN A 396 -37.01 33.30 1.55
N GLU A 397 -36.19 32.91 2.52
CA GLU A 397 -36.65 32.16 3.69
C GLU A 397 -36.92 33.08 4.88
N ALA A 398 -38.08 32.93 5.51
CA ALA A 398 -38.41 33.67 6.72
C ALA A 398 -37.46 33.29 7.85
N ILE A 399 -36.94 34.29 8.59
CA ILE A 399 -35.95 34.12 9.68
C ILE A 399 -36.37 33.05 10.69
N GLN A 400 -37.68 32.96 10.98
CA GLN A 400 -38.25 32.00 11.93
C GLN A 400 -38.11 30.54 11.49
N ASN A 401 -37.98 30.29 10.19
CA ASN A 401 -37.93 28.95 9.62
C ASN A 401 -36.51 28.46 9.36
N TRP A 402 -35.50 29.34 9.45
CA TRP A 402 -34.12 28.99 9.11
C TRP A 402 -33.71 27.68 9.79
N HIS A 403 -33.90 27.53 11.09
CA HIS A 403 -33.36 26.35 11.81
C HIS A 403 -34.34 25.19 11.97
N VAL A 404 -35.60 25.30 11.53
CA VAL A 404 -36.63 24.27 11.81
C VAL A 404 -36.29 22.90 11.23
N ASP A 405 -35.81 22.87 9.98
CA ASP A 405 -35.45 21.61 9.33
C ASP A 405 -34.08 21.09 9.83
N GLU A 406 -33.14 21.98 10.13
CA GLU A 406 -31.85 21.63 10.75
C GLU A 406 -32.07 20.93 12.11
N ASP A 407 -32.93 21.50 12.95
CA ASP A 407 -33.28 20.94 14.25
C ASP A 407 -33.97 19.58 14.13
N ARG A 408 -34.85 19.41 13.13
CA ARG A 408 -35.54 18.14 12.87
C ARG A 408 -34.55 17.04 12.45
N ASP A 409 -33.60 17.36 11.58
CA ASP A 409 -32.60 16.41 11.11
C ASP A 409 -31.59 16.07 12.21
N LEU A 410 -31.17 17.05 13.01
CA LEU A 410 -30.33 16.83 14.19
C LEU A 410 -31.02 15.97 15.24
N ALA A 411 -32.30 16.19 15.53
CA ALA A 411 -33.07 15.38 16.46
C ALA A 411 -33.16 13.92 15.99
N ARG A 412 -33.39 13.69 14.69
CA ARG A 412 -33.41 12.35 14.10
C ARG A 412 -32.03 11.69 14.14
N TYR A 413 -30.97 12.45 13.83
CA TYR A 413 -29.59 11.97 13.93
C TYR A 413 -29.24 11.54 15.37
N LEU A 414 -29.64 12.33 16.37
CA LEU A 414 -29.36 12.06 17.78
C LEU A 414 -30.09 10.81 18.29
N ASP A 415 -31.36 10.59 17.93
CA ASP A 415 -32.09 9.35 18.26
C ASP A 415 -31.40 8.12 17.66
N LEU A 416 -30.99 8.19 16.39
CA LEU A 416 -30.28 7.08 15.73
C LEU A 416 -28.89 6.85 16.30
N SER A 417 -28.15 7.92 16.62
CA SER A 417 -26.83 7.82 17.28
C SER A 417 -26.97 7.12 18.62
N THR A 418 -27.94 7.54 19.45
CA THR A 418 -28.18 6.94 20.77
C THR A 418 -28.54 5.46 20.67
N ARG A 419 -29.37 5.07 19.68
CA ARG A 419 -29.70 3.67 19.42
C ARG A 419 -28.47 2.87 19.00
N ARG A 420 -27.67 3.42 18.07
CA ARG A 420 -26.42 2.80 17.63
C ARG A 420 -25.43 2.63 18.78
N ASP A 421 -25.24 3.64 19.62
CA ASP A 421 -24.33 3.60 20.75
C ASP A 421 -24.74 2.54 21.77
N ARG A 422 -26.04 2.42 22.07
CA ARG A 422 -26.57 1.34 22.93
C ARG A 422 -26.29 -0.04 22.34
N LEU A 423 -26.48 -0.21 21.04
CA LEU A 423 -26.17 -1.47 20.38
C LEU A 423 -24.67 -1.77 20.42
N GLY A 424 -23.81 -0.78 20.19
CA GLY A 424 -22.34 -0.89 20.27
C GLY A 424 -21.86 -1.25 21.69
N LEU A 425 -22.40 -0.62 22.73
CA LEU A 425 -22.14 -1.03 24.12
C LEU A 425 -22.55 -2.48 24.38
N GLY A 426 -23.64 -2.94 23.75
CA GLY A 426 -24.05 -4.34 23.77
C GLY A 426 -22.99 -5.30 23.22
N LEU A 427 -22.28 -4.94 22.14
CA LEU A 427 -21.20 -5.76 21.56
C LEU A 427 -20.04 -5.93 22.53
N VAL A 428 -19.54 -4.82 23.09
CA VAL A 428 -18.43 -4.82 24.07
C VAL A 428 -18.79 -5.64 25.31
N ASN A 429 -20.01 -5.42 25.84
CA ASN A 429 -20.48 -6.17 27.01
C ASN A 429 -20.63 -7.66 26.71
N LEU A 430 -21.15 -8.03 25.54
CA LEU A 430 -21.32 -9.43 25.13
C LEU A 430 -19.97 -10.16 25.08
N ALA A 431 -18.91 -9.52 24.56
CA ALA A 431 -17.57 -10.07 24.61
C ALA A 431 -17.05 -10.22 26.05
N GLY A 432 -17.35 -9.26 26.93
CA GLY A 432 -17.00 -9.30 28.35
C GLY A 432 -17.68 -10.43 29.15
N TRP A 433 -18.95 -10.73 28.85
CA TRP A 433 -19.73 -11.78 29.53
C TRP A 433 -19.16 -13.19 29.37
N TRP A 434 -18.33 -13.43 28.34
CA TRP A 434 -17.57 -14.68 28.20
C TRP A 434 -16.75 -14.99 29.45
N LEU A 435 -16.12 -13.98 30.07
CA LEU A 435 -15.25 -14.20 31.23
C LEU A 435 -16.06 -14.78 32.39
N VAL A 436 -17.26 -14.25 32.62
CA VAL A 436 -18.18 -14.76 33.65
C VAL A 436 -18.63 -16.18 33.31
N ALA A 437 -19.06 -16.44 32.07
CA ALA A 437 -19.54 -17.75 31.65
C ALA A 437 -18.45 -18.83 31.73
N GLY A 438 -17.24 -18.52 31.26
CA GLY A 438 -16.09 -19.41 31.27
C GLY A 438 -15.61 -19.74 32.69
N LEU A 439 -15.56 -18.74 33.58
CA LEU A 439 -15.22 -18.96 34.99
C LEU A 439 -16.30 -19.75 35.73
N ALA A 440 -17.57 -19.42 35.53
CA ALA A 440 -18.68 -20.16 36.14
C ALA A 440 -18.64 -21.65 35.75
N TYR A 441 -18.43 -21.95 34.46
CA TYR A 441 -18.25 -23.33 34.01
C TYR A 441 -17.05 -24.00 34.68
N ALA A 442 -15.89 -23.33 34.75
CA ALA A 442 -14.67 -23.87 35.34
C ALA A 442 -14.85 -24.26 36.82
N PHE A 443 -15.64 -23.49 37.58
CA PHE A 443 -15.94 -23.78 38.98
C PHE A 443 -17.02 -24.85 39.18
N ILE A 444 -18.08 -24.86 38.35
CA ILE A 444 -19.22 -25.79 38.51
C ILE A 444 -18.83 -27.22 38.12
N VAL A 445 -18.11 -27.37 37.00
CA VAL A 445 -17.82 -28.69 36.43
C VAL A 445 -16.61 -29.35 37.11
N GLY A 446 -15.84 -28.57 37.89
CA GLY A 446 -14.75 -29.05 38.73
C GLY A 446 -13.56 -29.60 37.93
N ALA A 447 -12.40 -28.97 38.05
CA ALA A 447 -11.16 -29.57 37.54
C ALA A 447 -10.66 -30.65 38.51
N ALA A 448 -10.15 -31.77 37.98
CA ALA A 448 -9.64 -32.89 38.79
C ALA A 448 -8.32 -32.56 39.53
N SER A 449 -7.65 -31.46 39.15
CA SER A 449 -6.44 -30.98 39.83
C SER A 449 -6.31 -29.46 39.76
N VAL A 450 -5.54 -28.89 40.70
CA VAL A 450 -5.23 -27.46 40.75
C VAL A 450 -4.51 -27.00 39.48
N SER A 451 -3.64 -27.83 38.91
CA SER A 451 -2.95 -27.55 37.64
C SER A 451 -3.93 -27.46 36.47
N GLN A 452 -4.90 -28.37 36.38
CA GLN A 452 -5.93 -28.33 35.35
C GLN A 452 -6.83 -27.11 35.49
N LEU A 453 -7.16 -26.73 36.73
CA LEU A 453 -7.89 -25.50 37.02
C LEU A 453 -7.10 -24.29 36.51
N ALA A 454 -5.82 -24.15 36.87
CA ALA A 454 -4.97 -23.04 36.41
C ALA A 454 -4.89 -22.94 34.88
N ILE A 455 -4.77 -24.08 34.18
CA ILE A 455 -4.79 -24.11 32.70
C ILE A 455 -6.14 -23.63 32.15
N THR A 456 -7.25 -24.10 32.73
CA THR A 456 -8.61 -23.65 32.35
C THR A 456 -8.77 -22.14 32.54
N PHE A 457 -8.30 -21.58 33.67
CA PHE A 457 -8.32 -20.14 33.93
C PHE A 457 -7.52 -19.35 32.88
N GLY A 458 -6.28 -19.78 32.60
CA GLY A 458 -5.46 -19.17 31.57
C GLY A 458 -6.13 -19.22 30.19
N GLY A 459 -6.75 -20.36 29.85
CA GLY A 459 -7.52 -20.52 28.61
C GLY A 459 -8.73 -19.58 28.51
N VAL A 460 -9.48 -19.40 29.60
CA VAL A 460 -10.64 -18.47 29.65
C VAL A 460 -10.19 -17.02 29.47
N LEU A 461 -9.07 -16.62 30.07
CA LEU A 461 -8.50 -15.28 29.90
C LEU A 461 -7.99 -15.03 28.47
N LEU A 462 -7.28 -15.99 27.89
CA LEU A 462 -6.84 -15.92 26.49
C LEU A 462 -8.02 -15.84 25.52
N ALA A 463 -9.07 -16.63 25.77
CA ALA A 463 -10.31 -16.56 25.01
C ALA A 463 -11.01 -15.20 25.14
N SER A 464 -11.02 -14.60 26.34
CA SER A 464 -11.55 -13.24 26.56
C SER A 464 -10.78 -12.21 25.74
N GLN A 465 -9.45 -12.27 25.74
CA GLN A 465 -8.61 -11.40 24.91
C GLN A 465 -8.91 -11.59 23.41
N ALA A 466 -9.05 -12.85 22.98
CA ALA A 466 -9.35 -13.20 21.59
C ALA A 466 -10.71 -12.64 21.14
N LEU A 467 -11.76 -12.81 21.95
CA LEU A 467 -13.10 -12.31 21.64
C LEU A 467 -13.16 -10.77 21.62
N ASN A 468 -12.46 -10.10 22.53
CA ASN A 468 -12.36 -8.63 22.52
C ASN A 468 -11.61 -8.11 21.28
N THR A 469 -10.57 -8.82 20.84
CA THR A 469 -9.85 -8.48 19.60
C THR A 469 -10.72 -8.76 18.37
N ALA A 470 -11.45 -9.88 18.34
CA ALA A 470 -12.38 -10.20 17.27
C ALA A 470 -13.50 -9.15 17.16
N THR A 471 -14.09 -8.74 18.29
CA THR A 471 -15.17 -7.74 18.35
C THR A 471 -14.70 -6.40 17.77
N ARG A 472 -13.53 -5.91 18.20
CA ARG A 472 -12.93 -4.68 17.63
C ARG A 472 -12.67 -4.78 16.13
N GLY A 473 -12.14 -5.92 15.67
CA GLY A 473 -11.92 -6.15 14.23
C GLY A 473 -13.22 -6.16 13.42
N ILE A 474 -14.29 -6.77 13.97
CA ILE A 474 -15.61 -6.80 13.34
C ILE A 474 -16.24 -5.40 13.32
N GLU A 475 -16.16 -4.63 14.41
CA GLU A 475 -16.66 -3.25 14.45
C GLU A 475 -16.00 -2.37 13.38
N GLN A 476 -14.68 -2.47 13.23
CA GLN A 476 -13.93 -1.79 12.17
C GLN A 476 -14.40 -2.24 10.78
N ALA A 477 -14.58 -3.54 10.56
CA ALA A 477 -15.09 -4.08 9.30
C ALA A 477 -16.53 -3.61 8.99
N VAL A 478 -17.38 -3.49 10.00
CA VAL A 478 -18.73 -2.93 9.88
C VAL A 478 -18.68 -1.48 9.41
N GLN A 479 -17.84 -0.64 10.03
CA GLN A 479 -17.72 0.76 9.62
C GLN A 479 -17.22 0.89 8.17
N VAL A 480 -16.25 0.06 7.77
CA VAL A 480 -15.78 -0.02 6.38
C VAL A 480 -16.92 -0.41 5.44
N GLY A 481 -17.72 -1.41 5.79
CA GLY A 481 -18.86 -1.84 4.99
C GLY A 481 -19.93 -0.76 4.84
N LEU A 482 -20.09 0.12 5.83
CA LEU A 482 -21.00 1.28 5.74
C LEU A 482 -20.42 2.38 4.83
N SER A 483 -19.14 2.69 4.97
CA SER A 483 -18.44 3.72 4.18
C SER A 483 -18.19 3.31 2.72
N TRP A 484 -18.00 2.00 2.46
CA TRP A 484 -17.71 1.45 1.13
C TRP A 484 -18.75 1.80 0.07
N GLY A 485 -20.04 1.85 0.44
CA GLY A 485 -21.13 2.15 -0.49
C GLY A 485 -21.02 3.52 -1.18
N GLN A 486 -20.29 4.49 -0.60
CA GLN A 486 -20.03 5.78 -1.25
C GLN A 486 -18.77 5.81 -2.11
N VAL A 487 -17.82 4.93 -1.84
CA VAL A 487 -16.51 4.94 -2.47
C VAL A 487 -16.46 4.03 -3.70
N GLN A 488 -17.20 2.91 -3.69
CA GLN A 488 -17.30 1.97 -4.81
C GLN A 488 -17.62 2.58 -6.20
N PRO A 489 -18.43 3.66 -6.33
CA PRO A 489 -18.73 4.25 -7.63
C PRO A 489 -17.57 5.00 -8.31
N LEU A 490 -16.43 5.19 -7.63
CA LEU A 490 -15.19 5.79 -8.16
C LEU A 490 -14.21 4.69 -8.57
#